data_AF-G0NNY6-F1
#
_entry.id   AF-G0NNY6-F1
#
_cell.length_a   1.000
_cell.length_b   1.000
_cell.length_c   1.000
_cell.angle_alpha   90.00
_cell.angle_beta   90.00
_cell.angle_gamma   90.00
#
_symmetry.space_group_name_H-M   'P 1'
#
loop_
_entity.id
_entity.type
_entity.pdbx_description
1 polymer ?
#
loop_
_entity_poly.entity_id
_entity_poly.type
_entity_poly.pdbx_seq_one_letter_code
_entity_poly.pdbx_strand_id
1 'polypeptide(L)'
;MKLLLLLLIIISIIPLCTTLSCGWLINKYSFYNGQCCNQESVDWLNQNYGNAWRTSTNYSPLVVALSDNGICQGVPTTTVKTTTPRTTTTTEVKQTTTTKQTTTKPSELESG
;
A
#
# COMPACT_ATOMS: atom_id res chain seq x y z
N MET A 1 -16.49 -31.50 28.35
CA MET A 1 -15.83 -31.43 27.02
C MET A 1 -16.34 -30.28 26.13
N LYS A 2 -17.65 -30.00 26.08
CA LYS A 2 -18.22 -28.86 25.30
C LYS A 2 -17.69 -27.47 25.71
N LEU A 3 -17.40 -27.26 27.00
CA LEU A 3 -16.90 -25.97 27.52
C LEU A 3 -15.43 -25.68 27.14
N LEU A 4 -14.58 -26.70 27.04
CA LEU A 4 -13.19 -26.57 26.56
C LEU A 4 -13.12 -26.20 25.07
N LEU A 5 -14.04 -26.75 24.26
CA LEU A 5 -14.13 -26.44 22.83
C LEU A 5 -14.50 -24.97 22.58
N LEU A 6 -15.39 -24.40 23.41
CA LEU A 6 -15.76 -22.98 23.29
C LEU A 6 -14.60 -22.04 23.66
N LEU A 7 -13.79 -22.37 24.67
CA LEU A 7 -12.61 -21.57 25.05
C LEU A 7 -11.53 -21.57 23.96
N LEU A 8 -11.29 -22.71 23.30
CA LEU A 8 -10.33 -22.81 22.19
C LEU A 8 -10.83 -22.08 20.92
N ILE A 9 -12.14 -22.07 20.69
CA ILE A 9 -12.75 -21.32 19.58
C ILE A 9 -12.60 -19.82 19.84
N ILE A 10 -12.87 -19.32 21.06
CA ILE A 10 -12.76 -17.89 21.40
C ILE A 10 -11.32 -17.35 21.23
N ILE A 11 -10.29 -18.16 21.51
CA ILE A 11 -8.88 -17.77 21.31
C ILE A 11 -8.52 -17.64 19.82
N SER A 12 -9.17 -18.41 18.94
CA SER A 12 -8.92 -18.43 17.49
C SER A 12 -9.55 -17.25 16.73
N ILE A 13 -10.58 -16.61 17.29
CA ILE A 13 -11.34 -15.52 16.63
C ILE A 13 -10.84 -14.12 16.99
N ILE A 14 -9.88 -13.98 17.90
CA ILE A 14 -9.27 -12.68 18.19
C ILE A 14 -8.19 -12.46 17.14
N PRO A 15 -8.38 -11.56 16.15
CA PRO A 15 -7.26 -11.12 15.33
C PRO A 15 -6.24 -10.54 16.30
N LEU A 16 -5.08 -11.19 16.41
CA LEU A 16 -3.96 -10.69 17.19
C LEU A 16 -3.54 -9.38 16.52
N CYS A 17 -4.10 -8.27 16.99
CA CYS A 17 -3.79 -6.95 16.50
C CYS A 17 -2.39 -6.63 17.02
N THR A 18 -1.37 -7.20 16.40
CA THR A 18 0.02 -6.89 16.68
C THR A 18 0.24 -5.48 16.17
N THR A 19 0.02 -4.50 17.04
CA THR A 19 0.42 -3.12 16.77
C THR A 19 1.93 -3.16 16.55
N LEU A 20 2.37 -2.83 15.34
CA LEU A 20 3.79 -2.75 15.02
C LEU A 20 4.44 -1.75 15.98
N SER A 21 5.31 -2.24 16.85
CA SER A 21 6.01 -1.39 17.80
C SER A 21 7.22 -0.76 17.13
N CYS A 22 7.02 0.39 16.48
CA CYS A 22 8.06 1.14 15.78
C CYS A 22 9.04 1.90 16.69
N GLY A 23 8.74 2.03 17.98
CA GLY A 23 9.56 2.85 18.89
C GLY A 23 9.70 4.28 18.36
N TRP A 24 10.93 4.81 18.32
CA TRP A 24 11.20 6.16 17.82
C TRP A 24 11.14 6.27 16.29
N LEU A 25 11.08 5.17 15.53
CA LEU A 25 11.00 5.23 14.06
C LEU A 25 9.73 5.90 13.56
N ILE A 26 8.68 6.02 14.38
CA ILE A 26 7.46 6.75 14.01
C ILE A 26 7.61 8.27 14.19
N ASN A 27 8.61 8.71 14.95
CA ASN A 27 8.80 10.11 15.28
C ASN A 27 9.39 10.87 14.10
N LYS A 28 9.09 12.17 14.06
CA LYS A 28 9.68 13.11 13.11
C LYS A 28 10.82 13.87 13.78
N TYR A 29 11.95 13.98 13.08
CA TYR A 29 13.12 14.75 13.44
C TYR A 29 13.48 15.68 12.27
N SER A 30 14.37 16.63 12.48
CA SER A 30 14.81 17.56 11.41
C SER A 30 15.38 16.86 10.17
N PHE A 31 15.93 15.64 10.32
CA PHE A 31 16.54 14.85 9.25
C PHE A 31 15.70 13.63 8.83
N TYR A 32 14.52 13.41 9.42
CA TYR A 32 13.76 12.16 9.25
C TYR A 32 12.25 12.35 9.50
N ASN A 33 11.39 11.82 8.64
CA ASN A 33 9.94 12.08 8.67
C ASN A 33 9.11 10.93 9.25
N GLY A 34 9.72 9.94 9.88
CA GLY A 34 9.00 8.77 10.41
C GLY A 34 8.75 7.66 9.38
N GLN A 35 9.33 7.75 8.19
CA GLN A 35 8.97 6.89 7.05
C GLN A 35 9.45 5.44 7.14
N CYS A 36 10.42 5.13 8.02
CA CYS A 36 10.90 3.76 8.26
C CYS A 36 10.09 3.02 9.34
N CYS A 37 8.96 3.54 9.80
CA CYS A 37 8.06 2.77 10.68
C CYS A 37 7.33 1.70 9.85
N ASN A 38 8.03 0.59 9.57
CA ASN A 38 7.51 -0.59 8.88
C ASN A 38 8.08 -1.88 9.52
N GLN A 39 7.45 -3.02 9.23
CA GLN A 39 7.81 -4.31 9.84
C GLN A 39 9.26 -4.70 9.51
N GLU A 40 9.66 -4.52 8.26
CA GLU A 40 11.00 -4.87 7.78
C GLU A 40 12.11 -4.09 8.50
N SER A 41 11.87 -2.80 8.77
CA SER A 41 12.79 -1.94 9.52
C SER A 41 12.93 -2.38 10.97
N VAL A 42 11.80 -2.74 11.61
CA VAL A 42 11.81 -3.25 12.99
C VAL A 42 12.53 -4.59 13.07
N ASP A 43 12.29 -5.50 12.12
CA ASP A 43 12.94 -6.81 12.09
C ASP A 43 14.44 -6.70 11.85
N TRP A 44 14.87 -5.85 10.92
CA TRP A 44 16.27 -5.62 10.65
C TRP A 44 16.99 -5.01 11.85
N LEU A 45 16.39 -4.01 12.51
CA LEU A 45 16.97 -3.42 13.71
C LEU A 45 17.02 -4.40 14.89
N ASN A 46 15.99 -5.22 15.08
CA ASN A 46 15.99 -6.27 16.11
C ASN A 46 17.08 -7.31 15.85
N GLN A 47 17.28 -7.69 14.58
CA GLN A 47 18.30 -8.68 14.19
C GLN A 47 19.72 -8.14 14.40
N ASN A 48 19.99 -6.88 14.04
CA ASN A 48 21.34 -6.31 14.05
C ASN A 48 21.70 -5.64 15.40
N TYR A 49 20.73 -5.10 16.12
CA TYR A 49 20.96 -4.31 17.34
C TYR A 49 20.16 -4.82 18.55
N GLY A 50 19.39 -5.90 18.41
CA GLY A 50 18.53 -6.41 19.48
C GLY A 50 17.51 -5.38 19.93
N ASN A 51 17.30 -5.24 21.23
CA ASN A 51 16.39 -4.23 21.77
C ASN A 51 17.05 -2.85 21.97
N ALA A 52 18.37 -2.75 21.79
CA ALA A 52 19.14 -1.55 22.14
C ALA A 52 18.83 -0.35 21.23
N TRP A 53 18.43 -0.60 19.97
CA TRP A 53 18.06 0.48 19.06
C TRP A 53 16.88 1.29 19.59
N ARG A 54 15.98 0.69 20.39
CA ARG A 54 14.79 1.36 20.93
C ARG A 54 15.11 2.44 21.98
N THR A 55 16.24 2.29 22.67
CA THR A 55 16.69 3.22 23.72
C THR A 55 17.90 4.05 23.28
N SER A 56 18.49 3.75 22.12
CA SER A 56 19.56 4.53 21.50
C SER A 56 19.12 5.98 21.28
N THR A 57 20.05 6.92 21.40
CA THR A 57 19.89 8.32 20.97
C THR A 57 20.56 8.59 19.62
N ASN A 58 21.29 7.61 19.09
CA ASN A 58 22.00 7.69 17.80
C ASN A 58 21.06 7.32 16.64
N TYR A 59 20.05 8.15 16.42
CA TYR A 59 19.00 7.90 15.43
C TYR A 59 19.50 7.96 13.98
N SER A 60 20.30 8.98 13.65
CA SER A 60 20.72 9.25 12.27
C SER A 60 21.48 8.08 11.62
N PRO A 61 22.50 7.46 12.26
CA PRO A 61 23.18 6.30 11.69
C PRO A 61 22.27 5.10 11.45
N LEU A 62 21.28 4.88 12.32
CA LEU A 62 20.33 3.76 12.18
C LEU A 62 19.36 4.01 11.01
N VAL A 63 18.88 5.25 10.84
CA VAL A 63 18.05 5.63 9.69
C VAL A 63 18.84 5.52 8.37
N VAL A 64 20.11 5.95 8.36
CA VAL A 64 20.99 5.82 7.20
C VAL A 64 21.18 4.36 6.84
N ALA A 65 21.51 3.49 7.81
CA ALA A 65 21.66 2.06 7.56
C ALA A 65 20.38 1.42 6.98
N LEU A 66 19.20 1.77 7.51
CA LEU A 66 17.93 1.28 6.96
C LEU A 66 17.68 1.78 5.53
N SER A 67 18.10 3.00 5.21
CA SER A 67 17.94 3.59 3.88
C SER A 67 18.91 2.97 2.87
N ASP A 68 20.18 2.78 3.26
CA ASP A 68 21.23 2.19 2.42
C ASP A 68 20.94 0.71 2.10
N ASN A 69 20.25 0.01 3.00
CA ASN A 69 19.76 -1.36 2.76
C ASN A 69 18.43 -1.41 1.98
N GLY A 70 17.84 -0.26 1.63
CA GLY A 70 16.59 -0.17 0.88
C GLY A 70 15.34 -0.60 1.66
N ILE A 71 15.44 -0.75 2.98
CA ILE A 71 14.38 -1.24 3.89
C ILE A 71 13.42 -0.10 4.30
N CYS A 72 13.94 1.12 4.33
CA CYS A 72 13.16 2.32 4.62
C CYS A 72 12.43 2.82 3.36
N GLN A 73 11.51 2.01 2.84
CA GLN A 73 10.56 2.42 1.82
C GLN A 73 9.28 2.78 2.56
N GLY A 74 8.80 4.02 2.41
CA GLY A 74 7.65 4.53 3.15
C GLY A 74 6.47 3.57 3.16
N VAL A 75 5.67 3.61 4.23
CA VAL A 75 4.44 2.81 4.40
C VAL A 75 3.68 2.82 3.06
N PRO A 76 3.35 1.65 2.46
CA PRO A 76 2.56 1.64 1.24
C PRO A 76 1.26 2.38 1.54
N THR A 77 1.01 3.48 0.83
CA THR A 77 -0.26 4.20 0.91
C THR A 77 -1.35 3.19 0.60
N THR A 78 -2.09 2.74 1.62
CA THR A 78 -3.29 1.93 1.43
C THR A 78 -4.23 2.78 0.60
N THR A 79 -4.19 2.60 -0.72
CA THR A 79 -5.12 3.24 -1.63
C THR A 79 -6.46 2.57 -1.34
N VAL A 80 -7.26 3.21 -0.49
CA VAL A 80 -8.65 2.84 -0.32
C VAL A 80 -9.27 2.97 -1.70
N LYS A 81 -9.57 1.84 -2.36
CA LYS A 81 -10.39 1.84 -3.56
C LYS A 81 -11.76 2.35 -3.13
N THR A 82 -12.00 3.64 -3.28
CA THR A 82 -13.36 4.19 -3.22
C THR A 82 -14.10 3.61 -4.41
N THR A 83 -14.89 2.56 -4.17
CA THR A 83 -15.92 2.11 -5.10
C THR A 83 -16.99 3.20 -5.13
N THR A 84 -16.86 4.15 -6.05
CA THR A 84 -17.97 5.00 -6.45
C THR A 84 -19.08 4.08 -6.95
N PRO A 85 -20.31 4.13 -6.40
CA PRO A 85 -21.43 3.41 -6.99
C PRO A 85 -21.61 3.94 -8.42
N ARG A 86 -21.39 3.06 -9.40
CA ARG A 86 -21.70 3.35 -10.80
C ARG A 86 -23.22 3.43 -10.91
N THR A 87 -23.75 4.65 -10.95
CA THR A 87 -25.11 4.90 -11.41
C THR A 87 -25.17 4.53 -12.89
N THR A 88 -25.84 3.42 -13.22
CA THR A 88 -26.16 3.04 -14.59
C THR A 88 -27.28 3.92 -15.11
N THR A 89 -26.94 4.94 -15.89
CA THR A 89 -27.90 5.70 -16.69
C THR A 89 -28.18 4.93 -17.98
N THR A 90 -29.31 4.21 -18.02
CA THR A 90 -29.81 3.56 -19.24
C THR A 90 -30.18 4.64 -20.26
N THR A 91 -29.39 4.74 -21.33
CA THR A 91 -29.68 5.63 -22.46
C THR A 91 -30.47 4.83 -23.51
N GLU A 92 -31.74 5.16 -23.70
CA GLU A 92 -32.59 4.61 -24.75
C GLU A 92 -32.15 5.18 -26.11
N VAL A 93 -31.48 4.35 -26.92
CA VAL A 93 -31.00 4.75 -28.26
C VAL A 93 -32.11 4.51 -29.28
N LYS A 94 -32.71 5.60 -29.78
CA LYS A 94 -33.62 5.60 -30.93
C LYS A 94 -32.85 5.24 -32.21
N GLN A 95 -33.12 4.05 -32.74
CA GLN A 95 -32.50 3.51 -33.95
C GLN A 95 -32.88 4.33 -35.19
N THR A 96 -31.88 4.90 -35.88
CA THR A 96 -32.04 5.52 -37.21
C THR A 96 -31.16 4.77 -38.20
N THR A 97 -31.79 4.15 -39.19
CA THR A 97 -31.14 3.31 -40.21
C THR A 97 -30.56 4.20 -41.32
N THR A 98 -29.29 4.03 -41.69
CA THR A 98 -28.71 4.66 -42.87
C THR A 98 -27.84 3.65 -43.63
N THR A 99 -28.21 3.46 -44.89
CA THR A 99 -27.70 2.46 -45.84
C THR A 99 -26.31 2.85 -46.35
N LYS A 100 -25.33 1.92 -46.28
CA LYS A 100 -23.99 2.08 -46.86
C LYS A 100 -24.04 2.07 -48.38
N GLN A 101 -23.50 3.10 -49.02
CA GLN A 101 -23.14 3.10 -50.43
C GLN A 101 -21.61 3.01 -50.56
N THR A 102 -21.16 1.93 -51.20
CA THR A 102 -19.79 1.54 -51.54
C THR A 102 -19.18 2.45 -52.60
N THR A 103 -17.85 2.75 -52.54
CA THR A 103 -16.88 2.71 -53.68
C THR A 103 -15.46 3.24 -53.28
N THR A 104 -14.51 2.29 -53.22
CA THR A 104 -13.12 2.18 -53.75
C THR A 104 -12.18 3.40 -54.03
N LYS A 105 -11.04 3.47 -53.29
CA LYS A 105 -9.55 3.65 -53.63
C LYS A 105 -9.08 4.74 -54.67
N PRO A 106 -7.78 5.15 -54.84
CA PRO A 106 -6.52 5.29 -54.03
C PRO A 106 -5.81 6.69 -54.04
N SER A 107 -4.73 6.85 -53.22
CA SER A 107 -3.49 7.70 -53.37
C SER A 107 -3.67 9.23 -53.56
N GLU A 108 -2.78 10.18 -53.23
CA GLU A 108 -1.31 10.35 -53.23
C GLU A 108 -0.93 11.68 -52.50
N LEU A 109 0.38 11.90 -52.24
CA LEU A 109 1.18 13.11 -51.86
C LEU A 109 0.53 14.52 -52.04
N GLU A 110 0.89 15.63 -51.36
CA GLU A 110 2.17 16.19 -50.87
C GLU A 110 1.85 17.39 -49.92
N SER A 111 2.62 17.61 -48.84
CA SER A 111 3.52 18.75 -48.57
C SER A 111 2.98 20.19 -48.75
N GLY A 112 3.07 20.96 -47.66
CA GLY A 112 2.89 22.41 -47.57
C GLY A 112 3.29 22.89 -46.18
#